data_AF-A0A537TN59-F1
#
_entry.id   AF-A0A537TN59-F1
#
_cell.length_a   1.000
_cell.length_b   1.000
_cell.length_c   1.000
_cell.angle_alpha   90.00
_cell.angle_beta   90.00
_cell.angle_gamma   90.00
#
_symmetry.space_group_name_H-M   'P 1'
#
loop_
_entity.id
_entity.type
_entity.pdbx_description
1 polymer ?
#
loop_
_entity_poly.entity_id
_entity_poly.type
_entity_poly.pdbx_seq_one_letter_code
_entity_poly.pdbx_strand_id
1 'polypeptide(L)'
;MRLLLLPARQFPRLALHDITIRAGHGGESPLGGASIAWLDLEPENGGVHLAARGALSLARDVPFELGFDYGRDDRLTGGARFMIPSAPRGRLDSLRVSVDGRVTQARGRGLIELGDSSRVTIGRLPLVLQGSLARAGPHARFALSADGVTPARLLASFPQSVLGTLRDLSLRGSFDYRLSLDLDLSAPERVDFTARVLPHGLALDSARTRLNLLALDQPFTATIHLPGGRLETRELSPANPHFRTLDQIDSMLVHAVVTNEDGGFFRHRGFNVEAVKSAIAENLRAGAYRRGAGTITMQLVRNLYLGHERTLSRKAQEVALAWVLEHLTGISKRRLLEIYLNVIEWGPGIQGADEAARYYFDRDASDLDLGEALFLSTVVPSPSKWRYRFDPLGELKPFARAQMHFIGRAMIAKGWLAPEELPPRDSIRVELRGAARAVISPPPDLTQVGVGGARRLGPRAGAAATTLVPLGASTPSRNGISLEGNRAFCRWTLTGTSRSCRSLESRPPAYECRVASRNAARASVRVESIAGSGDSAFGTRSGISGSAPRTPRRRPLRRAPA
;
A
#
# COMPACT_ATOMS: atom_id res chain seq x y z
N MET A 1 8.94 -10.27 -22.28
CA MET A 1 7.60 -10.76 -22.70
C MET A 1 7.64 -11.68 -23.92
N ARG A 2 8.07 -11.25 -25.13
CA ARG A 2 7.98 -12.09 -26.37
C ARG A 2 8.57 -13.52 -26.26
N LEU A 3 9.64 -13.72 -25.47
CA LEU A 3 10.23 -15.05 -25.21
C LEU A 3 9.27 -16.04 -24.53
N LEU A 4 8.43 -15.58 -23.58
CA LEU A 4 7.46 -16.41 -22.86
C LEU A 4 6.31 -16.94 -23.75
N LEU A 5 6.31 -16.59 -25.03
CA LEU A 5 5.24 -16.85 -26.01
C LEU A 5 5.71 -17.74 -27.18
N LEU A 6 6.90 -18.35 -27.05
CA LEU A 6 7.43 -19.32 -28.01
C LEU A 6 6.92 -20.73 -27.69
N PRO A 7 6.84 -21.66 -28.67
CA PRO A 7 6.75 -23.09 -28.36
C PRO A 7 8.03 -23.53 -27.64
N ALA A 8 7.93 -24.58 -26.83
CA ALA A 8 9.08 -25.31 -26.31
C ALA A 8 10.15 -25.62 -27.39
N ARG A 9 9.71 -25.89 -28.63
CA ARG A 9 10.59 -26.19 -29.78
C ARG A 9 11.40 -25.00 -30.35
N GLN A 10 11.15 -23.76 -29.92
CA GLN A 10 11.78 -22.55 -30.48
C GLN A 10 12.41 -21.65 -29.41
N PHE A 11 12.44 -22.04 -28.14
CA PHE A 11 13.21 -21.28 -27.15
C PHE A 11 14.70 -21.34 -27.51
N PRO A 12 15.39 -20.19 -27.57
CA PRO A 12 16.84 -20.18 -27.67
C PRO A 12 17.45 -20.67 -26.34
N ARG A 13 18.68 -21.19 -26.40
CA ARG A 13 19.54 -21.20 -25.21
C ARG A 13 19.73 -19.77 -24.74
N LEU A 14 19.36 -19.48 -23.49
CA LEU A 14 19.45 -18.13 -22.94
C LEU A 14 19.85 -18.21 -21.47
N ALA A 15 21.09 -17.83 -21.19
CA ALA A 15 21.58 -17.54 -19.85
C ALA A 15 21.54 -16.02 -19.62
N LEU A 16 20.97 -15.60 -18.51
CA LEU A 16 20.90 -14.21 -18.08
C LEU A 16 21.35 -14.11 -16.62
N HIS A 17 22.19 -13.12 -16.31
CA HIS A 17 22.70 -12.87 -14.96
C HIS A 17 22.42 -11.43 -14.53
N ASP A 18 22.37 -11.18 -13.22
CA ASP A 18 22.24 -9.86 -12.60
C ASP A 18 21.05 -9.00 -13.09
N ILE A 19 19.92 -9.63 -13.41
CA ILE A 19 18.72 -8.91 -13.86
C ILE A 19 18.08 -8.21 -12.67
N THR A 20 17.96 -6.89 -12.71
CA THR A 20 17.18 -6.13 -11.71
C THR A 20 15.89 -5.60 -12.33
N ILE A 21 14.74 -6.10 -11.86
CA ILE A 21 13.42 -5.60 -12.27
C ILE A 21 13.10 -4.35 -11.45
N ARG A 22 13.25 -3.17 -12.07
CA ARG A 22 12.84 -1.90 -11.48
C ARG A 22 11.39 -1.58 -11.86
N ALA A 23 10.59 -1.15 -10.90
CA ALA A 23 9.31 -0.50 -11.20
C ALA A 23 9.56 0.81 -11.96
N GLY A 24 8.62 1.19 -12.83
CA GLY A 24 8.58 2.53 -13.42
C GLY A 24 8.45 3.61 -12.33
N HIS A 25 8.89 4.83 -12.62
CA HIS A 25 8.91 5.92 -11.65
C HIS A 25 7.53 6.15 -11.01
N GLY A 26 7.46 6.01 -9.67
CA GLY A 26 6.34 6.47 -8.85
C GLY A 26 5.33 5.42 -8.37
N GLY A 27 5.51 4.11 -8.62
CA GLY A 27 4.59 3.07 -8.17
C GLY A 27 5.20 1.95 -7.34
N GLU A 28 4.57 1.60 -6.22
CA GLU A 28 4.83 0.33 -5.48
C GLU A 28 4.30 -0.86 -6.31
N SER A 29 5.13 -1.46 -7.16
CA SER A 29 4.81 -2.75 -7.80
C SER A 29 5.27 -3.90 -6.90
N PRO A 30 4.47 -4.96 -6.66
CA PRO A 30 4.90 -6.13 -5.89
C PRO A 30 6.00 -6.96 -6.57
N LEU A 31 6.34 -6.66 -7.84
CA LEU A 31 7.51 -7.19 -8.56
C LEU A 31 8.61 -6.12 -8.77
N GLY A 32 8.36 -4.89 -8.35
CA GLY A 32 9.32 -3.78 -8.43
C GLY A 32 10.36 -3.92 -7.34
N GLY A 33 11.57 -4.33 -7.71
CA GLY A 33 12.63 -4.69 -6.78
C GLY A 33 13.02 -6.18 -6.83
N ALA A 34 12.36 -7.00 -7.65
CA ALA A 34 12.82 -8.37 -7.86
C ALA A 34 14.20 -8.38 -8.56
N SER A 35 15.19 -9.01 -7.93
CA SER A 35 16.48 -9.32 -8.55
C SER A 35 16.49 -10.80 -8.95
N ILE A 36 17.04 -11.09 -10.13
CA ILE A 36 17.27 -12.43 -10.63
C ILE A 36 18.78 -12.54 -10.81
N ALA A 37 19.43 -13.28 -9.90
CA ALA A 37 20.87 -13.47 -9.90
C ALA A 37 21.31 -14.27 -11.13
N TRP A 38 20.54 -15.31 -11.47
CA TRP A 38 20.67 -16.03 -12.72
C TRP A 38 19.31 -16.61 -13.18
N LEU A 39 19.13 -16.69 -14.49
CA LEU A 39 18.04 -17.37 -15.18
C LEU A 39 18.62 -18.07 -16.40
N ASP A 40 18.44 -19.38 -16.45
CA ASP A 40 18.89 -20.24 -17.53
C ASP A 40 17.68 -20.90 -18.20
N LEU A 41 17.69 -20.87 -19.53
CA LEU A 41 16.74 -21.53 -20.41
C LEU A 41 17.51 -22.49 -21.30
N GLU A 42 17.34 -23.78 -21.03
CA GLU A 42 18.04 -24.87 -21.72
C GLU A 42 17.04 -25.70 -22.53
N PRO A 43 17.14 -25.74 -23.87
CA PRO A 43 16.40 -26.67 -24.70
C PRO A 43 16.89 -28.10 -24.47
N GLU A 44 15.99 -28.97 -24.07
CA GLU A 44 16.25 -30.38 -23.79
C GLU A 44 15.60 -31.31 -24.85
N ASN A 45 15.94 -32.60 -24.80
CA ASN A 45 15.39 -33.65 -25.67
C ASN A 45 13.92 -33.99 -25.35
N GLY A 46 13.03 -33.00 -25.47
CA GLY A 46 11.62 -33.13 -25.13
C GLY A 46 10.91 -31.80 -24.90
N GLY A 47 11.64 -30.70 -24.71
CA GLY A 47 11.06 -29.41 -24.30
C GLY A 47 12.12 -28.36 -23.98
N VAL A 48 11.85 -27.57 -22.93
CA VAL A 48 12.74 -26.55 -22.39
C VAL A 48 12.73 -26.65 -20.87
N HIS A 49 13.91 -26.71 -20.27
CA HIS A 49 14.10 -26.49 -18.85
C HIS A 49 14.33 -24.99 -18.61
N LEU A 50 13.59 -24.41 -17.67
CA LEU A 50 13.76 -23.04 -17.19
C LEU A 50 14.12 -23.10 -15.71
N ALA A 51 15.34 -22.74 -15.36
CA ALA A 51 15.78 -22.60 -13.98
C ALA A 51 16.12 -21.12 -13.68
N ALA A 52 15.82 -20.66 -12.48
CA ALA A 52 16.26 -19.33 -12.04
C ALA A 52 16.43 -19.25 -10.52
N ARG A 53 17.32 -18.36 -10.09
CA ARG A 53 17.49 -17.99 -8.67
C ARG A 53 17.57 -16.48 -8.54
N GLY A 54 16.97 -15.95 -7.49
CA GLY A 54 16.92 -14.51 -7.25
C GLY A 54 16.46 -14.15 -5.85
N ALA A 55 16.06 -12.90 -5.67
CA ALA A 55 15.38 -12.43 -4.47
C ALA A 55 14.25 -11.46 -4.84
N LEU A 56 13.12 -11.59 -4.14
CA LEU A 56 12.06 -10.58 -4.16
C LEU A 56 12.39 -9.53 -3.10
N SER A 57 12.75 -8.32 -3.52
CA SER A 57 12.95 -7.22 -2.57
C SER A 57 11.60 -6.67 -2.13
N LEU A 58 11.14 -7.17 -0.98
CA LEU A 58 9.95 -6.71 -0.26
C LEU A 58 10.43 -5.88 0.95
N ALA A 59 9.67 -5.82 2.06
CA ALA A 59 10.18 -5.22 3.31
C ALA A 59 11.41 -5.95 3.89
N ARG A 60 11.65 -7.20 3.47
CA ARG A 60 12.90 -7.95 3.60
C ARG A 60 13.11 -8.70 2.29
N ASP A 61 14.35 -8.90 1.86
CA ASP A 61 14.63 -9.73 0.70
C ASP A 61 14.18 -11.17 0.97
N VAL A 62 13.39 -11.73 0.06
CA VAL A 62 12.94 -13.13 0.08
C VAL A 62 13.62 -13.84 -1.08
N PRO A 63 14.74 -14.57 -0.85
CA PRO A 63 15.37 -15.36 -1.89
C PRO A 63 14.40 -16.41 -2.45
N PHE A 64 14.56 -16.74 -3.73
CA PHE A 64 13.81 -17.81 -4.37
C PHE A 64 14.69 -18.63 -5.32
N GLU A 65 14.32 -19.89 -5.48
CA GLU A 65 14.82 -20.82 -6.49
C GLU A 65 13.63 -21.39 -7.24
N LEU A 66 13.67 -21.47 -8.56
CA LEU A 66 12.61 -22.06 -9.38
C LEU A 66 13.19 -22.92 -10.51
N GLY A 67 12.41 -23.92 -10.90
CA GLY A 67 12.72 -24.86 -11.98
C GLY A 67 11.41 -25.31 -12.62
N PHE A 68 11.27 -25.14 -13.92
CA PHE A 68 10.07 -25.50 -14.69
C PHE A 68 10.45 -26.16 -16.01
N ASP A 69 9.81 -27.28 -16.31
CA ASP A 69 9.91 -28.00 -17.57
C ASP A 69 8.68 -27.66 -18.43
N TYR A 70 8.91 -27.18 -19.65
CA TYR A 70 7.85 -26.96 -20.65
C TYR A 70 8.04 -27.92 -21.82
N GLY A 71 7.19 -28.94 -21.88
CA GLY A 71 7.26 -30.05 -22.82
C GLY A 71 6.74 -29.73 -24.23
N ARG A 72 7.12 -30.56 -25.21
CA ARG A 72 6.62 -30.53 -26.60
C ARG A 72 5.15 -30.93 -26.75
N ASP A 73 4.53 -31.44 -25.69
CA ASP A 73 3.12 -31.78 -25.50
C ASP A 73 2.32 -30.66 -24.82
N ASP A 74 2.93 -29.46 -24.73
CA ASP A 74 2.43 -28.26 -24.07
C ASP A 74 2.21 -28.41 -22.55
N ARG A 75 2.77 -29.45 -21.91
CA ARG A 75 2.72 -29.65 -20.46
C ARG A 75 3.77 -28.78 -19.76
N LEU A 76 3.34 -28.06 -18.72
CA LEU A 76 4.19 -27.25 -17.85
C LEU A 76 4.22 -27.90 -16.46
N THR A 77 5.39 -28.38 -16.05
CA THR A 77 5.62 -28.99 -14.73
C THR A 77 6.76 -28.28 -14.00
N GLY A 78 6.80 -28.35 -12.67
CA GLY A 78 7.92 -27.88 -11.87
C GLY A 78 7.48 -27.12 -10.62
N GLY A 79 8.28 -26.15 -10.19
CA GLY A 79 7.95 -25.33 -9.03
C GLY A 79 8.99 -24.29 -8.64
N ALA A 80 8.65 -23.58 -7.57
CA ALA A 80 9.48 -22.59 -6.90
C ALA A 80 9.57 -22.88 -5.40
N ARG A 81 10.70 -22.51 -4.80
CA ARG A 81 10.97 -22.51 -3.37
C ARG A 81 11.33 -21.08 -2.96
N PHE A 82 10.56 -20.51 -2.04
CA PHE A 82 10.81 -19.21 -1.45
C PHE A 82 11.38 -19.38 -0.05
N MET A 83 12.53 -18.77 0.21
CA MET A 83 13.19 -18.79 1.52
C MET A 83 12.74 -17.57 2.32
N ILE A 84 11.78 -17.77 3.23
CA ILE A 84 11.10 -16.71 3.97
C ILE A 84 11.83 -16.46 5.30
N PRO A 85 12.36 -15.25 5.54
CA PRO A 85 13.03 -14.92 6.81
C PRO A 85 12.06 -15.02 7.99
N SER A 86 12.48 -15.75 9.02
CA SER A 86 11.70 -15.92 10.26
C SER A 86 12.40 -15.25 11.44
N ALA A 87 11.69 -14.33 12.09
CA ALA A 87 12.11 -13.77 13.37
C ALA A 87 11.85 -14.78 14.51
N PRO A 88 12.68 -14.83 15.58
CA PRO A 88 13.77 -13.92 15.90
C PRO A 88 15.18 -14.45 15.58
N ARG A 89 15.34 -15.69 15.06
CA ARG A 89 16.64 -16.40 15.02
C ARG A 89 17.21 -16.67 13.63
N GLY A 90 16.99 -15.77 12.66
CA GLY A 90 17.61 -15.84 11.33
C GLY A 90 17.28 -17.09 10.50
N ARG A 91 16.30 -17.91 10.94
CA ARG A 91 15.95 -19.15 10.26
C ARG A 91 15.13 -18.84 9.01
N LEU A 92 15.56 -19.38 7.88
CA LEU A 92 14.77 -19.34 6.64
C LEU A 92 13.80 -20.51 6.67
N ASP A 93 12.50 -20.21 6.74
CA ASP A 93 11.46 -21.20 6.52
C ASP A 93 11.22 -21.28 4.99
N SER A 94 10.97 -22.48 4.43
CA SER A 94 10.75 -22.62 2.99
C SER A 94 9.26 -22.76 2.65
N LEU A 95 8.76 -21.93 1.73
CA LEU A 95 7.46 -22.12 1.08
C LEU A 95 7.69 -22.74 -0.31
N ARG A 96 7.12 -23.92 -0.56
CA ARG A 96 7.14 -24.57 -1.88
C ARG A 96 5.86 -24.23 -2.63
N VAL A 97 5.99 -23.87 -3.90
CA VAL A 97 4.90 -23.81 -4.88
C VAL A 97 5.26 -24.78 -5.99
N SER A 98 4.35 -25.65 -6.42
CA SER A 98 4.55 -26.49 -7.60
C SER A 98 3.41 -26.32 -8.59
N VAL A 99 3.72 -26.50 -9.87
CA VAL A 99 2.76 -26.39 -10.99
C VAL A 99 2.79 -27.69 -11.78
N ASP A 100 1.62 -28.16 -12.17
CA ASP A 100 1.41 -29.23 -13.14
C ASP A 100 0.17 -28.88 -13.97
N GLY A 101 0.37 -28.49 -15.22
CA GLY A 101 -0.72 -28.07 -16.10
C GLY A 101 -0.40 -28.18 -17.58
N ARG A 102 -1.31 -27.70 -18.43
CA ARG A 102 -1.11 -27.63 -19.89
C ARG A 102 -1.33 -26.20 -20.38
N VAL A 103 -0.43 -25.71 -21.22
CA VAL A 103 -0.40 -24.34 -21.75
C VAL A 103 -0.65 -24.38 -23.25
N THR A 104 -1.91 -24.31 -23.67
CA THR A 104 -2.28 -24.34 -25.09
C THR A 104 -2.04 -22.99 -25.76
N GLN A 105 -1.31 -22.99 -26.88
CA GLN A 105 -1.00 -21.77 -27.65
C GLN A 105 -1.73 -21.76 -29.01
N ALA A 106 -2.94 -21.19 -29.07
CA ALA A 106 -3.69 -21.01 -30.31
C ALA A 106 -3.13 -19.86 -31.17
N ARG A 107 -1.99 -20.09 -31.83
CA ARG A 107 -1.19 -19.04 -32.51
C ARG A 107 -1.93 -18.27 -33.60
N GLY A 108 -2.76 -18.95 -34.40
CA GLY A 108 -3.55 -18.29 -35.46
C GLY A 108 -4.59 -17.28 -34.95
N ARG A 109 -4.99 -17.40 -33.67
CA ARG A 109 -5.86 -16.44 -32.96
C ARG A 109 -5.08 -15.54 -32.01
N GLY A 110 -3.77 -15.77 -31.87
CA GLY A 110 -2.95 -15.14 -30.85
C GLY A 110 -3.52 -15.29 -29.45
N LEU A 111 -3.80 -16.51 -29.00
CA LEU A 111 -4.35 -16.78 -27.67
C LEU A 111 -3.48 -17.80 -26.94
N ILE A 112 -3.23 -17.57 -25.64
CA ILE A 112 -2.57 -18.52 -24.73
C ILE A 112 -3.57 -18.87 -23.64
N GLU A 113 -3.75 -20.16 -23.38
CA GLU A 113 -4.68 -20.68 -22.37
C GLU A 113 -3.93 -21.60 -21.41
N LEU A 114 -4.16 -21.41 -20.12
CA LEU A 114 -3.87 -22.38 -19.07
C LEU A 114 -5.09 -23.30 -18.99
N GLY A 115 -4.93 -24.52 -19.50
CA GLY A 115 -6.02 -25.47 -19.66
C GLY A 115 -6.67 -25.87 -18.33
N ASP A 116 -7.94 -26.28 -18.41
CA ASP A 116 -8.92 -26.39 -17.33
C ASP A 116 -8.48 -27.18 -16.08
N SER A 117 -7.47 -28.04 -16.21
CA SER A 117 -6.96 -28.93 -15.17
C SER A 117 -5.58 -28.54 -14.62
N SER A 118 -5.10 -27.33 -14.89
CA SER A 118 -3.78 -26.88 -14.41
C SER A 118 -3.77 -26.72 -12.88
N ARG A 119 -3.01 -27.58 -12.21
CA ARG A 119 -2.91 -27.65 -10.74
C ARG A 119 -1.73 -26.83 -10.26
N VAL A 120 -1.97 -26.00 -9.26
CA VAL A 120 -0.94 -25.29 -8.50
C VAL A 120 -1.03 -25.78 -7.06
N THR A 121 0.05 -26.29 -6.49
CA THR A 121 0.08 -26.68 -5.07
C THR A 121 0.96 -25.72 -4.29
N ILE A 122 0.41 -25.06 -3.28
CA ILE A 122 1.16 -24.21 -2.35
C ILE A 122 1.32 -24.99 -1.04
N GLY A 123 2.54 -25.42 -0.72
CA GLY A 123 2.82 -26.30 0.41
C GLY A 123 2.10 -27.65 0.30
N ARG A 124 0.92 -27.76 0.94
CA ARG A 124 0.02 -28.92 0.89
C ARG A 124 -1.40 -28.56 0.43
N LEU A 125 -1.60 -27.34 -0.07
CA LEU A 125 -2.88 -26.81 -0.52
C LEU A 125 -2.98 -26.93 -2.05
N PRO A 126 -3.77 -27.87 -2.58
CA PRO A 126 -4.04 -27.94 -4.00
C PRO A 126 -4.99 -26.82 -4.42
N LEU A 127 -4.66 -26.17 -5.52
CA LEU A 127 -5.44 -25.13 -6.19
C LEU A 127 -5.59 -25.54 -7.67
N VAL A 128 -6.72 -25.23 -8.29
CA VAL A 128 -6.90 -25.28 -9.74
C VAL A 128 -6.79 -23.85 -10.26
N LEU A 129 -5.89 -23.65 -11.22
CA LEU A 129 -5.64 -22.40 -11.91
C LEU A 129 -6.11 -22.52 -13.36
N GLN A 130 -6.87 -21.54 -13.81
CA GLN A 130 -7.30 -21.41 -15.20
C GLN A 130 -7.04 -19.97 -15.65
N GLY A 131 -6.86 -19.75 -16.94
CA GLY A 131 -6.67 -18.40 -17.46
C GLY A 131 -6.41 -18.35 -18.94
N SER A 132 -6.66 -17.19 -19.55
CA SER A 132 -6.42 -16.97 -20.97
C SER A 132 -5.85 -15.56 -21.19
N LEU A 133 -4.80 -15.44 -22.00
CA LEU A 133 -4.20 -14.16 -22.38
C LEU A 133 -4.22 -14.03 -23.90
N ALA A 134 -4.93 -13.02 -24.39
CA ALA A 134 -4.89 -12.64 -25.80
C ALA A 134 -3.58 -11.88 -26.11
N ARG A 135 -3.00 -12.17 -27.27
CA ARG A 135 -1.74 -11.61 -27.82
C ARG A 135 -2.01 -10.46 -28.79
N ALA A 136 -3.14 -10.51 -29.50
CA ALA A 136 -3.60 -9.47 -30.41
C ALA A 136 -4.79 -8.65 -29.84
N GLY A 137 -5.37 -9.11 -28.74
CA GLY A 137 -6.49 -8.47 -28.07
C GLY A 137 -6.10 -8.00 -26.67
N PRO A 138 -6.82 -7.00 -26.13
CA PRO A 138 -6.57 -6.44 -24.80
C PRO A 138 -7.00 -7.34 -23.64
N HIS A 139 -7.51 -8.55 -23.90
CA HIS A 139 -8.20 -9.36 -22.89
C HIS A 139 -7.29 -10.32 -22.13
N ALA A 140 -7.42 -10.32 -20.80
CA ALA A 140 -6.79 -11.26 -19.90
C ALA A 140 -7.80 -11.81 -18.88
N ARG A 141 -7.90 -13.13 -18.78
CA ARG A 141 -8.73 -13.85 -17.81
C ARG A 141 -7.88 -14.68 -16.88
N PHE A 142 -8.27 -14.71 -15.62
CA PHE A 142 -7.65 -15.50 -14.57
C PHE A 142 -8.73 -16.03 -13.63
N ALA A 143 -8.71 -17.33 -13.34
CA ALA A 143 -9.57 -17.94 -12.35
C ALA A 143 -8.76 -18.89 -11.46
N LEU A 144 -8.97 -18.80 -10.15
CA LEU A 144 -8.33 -19.63 -9.14
C LEU A 144 -9.40 -20.27 -8.27
N SER A 145 -9.30 -21.57 -8.02
CA SER A 145 -10.24 -22.31 -7.20
C SER A 145 -9.57 -23.34 -6.31
N ALA A 146 -10.22 -23.66 -5.20
CA ALA A 146 -9.80 -24.71 -4.27
C ALA A 146 -11.04 -25.31 -3.61
N ASP A 147 -11.07 -26.62 -3.41
CA ASP A 147 -12.22 -27.34 -2.86
C ASP A 147 -11.87 -28.07 -1.57
N GLY A 148 -12.82 -28.12 -0.63
CA GLY A 148 -12.68 -28.83 0.64
C GLY A 148 -11.47 -28.37 1.46
N VAL A 149 -11.15 -27.08 1.43
CA VAL A 149 -10.01 -26.51 2.16
C VAL A 149 -10.33 -26.56 3.66
N THR A 150 -9.58 -27.36 4.40
CA THR A 150 -9.68 -27.40 5.87
C THR A 150 -8.70 -26.39 6.49
N PRO A 151 -9.05 -25.76 7.63
CA PRO A 151 -8.12 -24.90 8.37
C PRO A 151 -6.80 -25.60 8.70
N ALA A 152 -6.84 -26.88 9.07
CA ALA A 152 -5.65 -27.69 9.33
C ALA A 152 -4.74 -27.85 8.08
N ARG A 153 -5.31 -28.07 6.88
CA ARG A 153 -4.54 -28.15 5.63
C ARG A 153 -3.94 -26.79 5.29
N LEU A 154 -4.68 -25.69 5.47
CA LEU A 154 -4.19 -24.34 5.24
C LEU A 154 -3.02 -24.00 6.17
N LEU A 155 -3.17 -24.20 7.48
CA LEU A 155 -2.10 -23.98 8.46
C LEU A 155 -0.88 -24.88 8.23
N ALA A 156 -1.07 -26.11 7.73
CA ALA A 156 0.03 -27.01 7.38
C ALA A 156 0.71 -26.70 6.02
N SER A 157 0.20 -25.73 5.26
CA SER A 157 0.69 -25.37 3.91
C SER A 157 1.59 -24.14 3.89
N PHE A 158 1.54 -23.30 4.92
CA PHE A 158 2.31 -22.06 5.01
C PHE A 158 3.21 -22.05 6.25
N PRO A 159 4.42 -21.47 6.17
CA PRO A 159 5.31 -21.36 7.32
C PRO A 159 4.80 -20.35 8.35
N GLN A 160 5.31 -20.42 9.58
CA GLN A 160 4.87 -19.57 10.68
C GLN A 160 5.10 -18.08 10.39
N SER A 161 6.18 -17.73 9.69
CA SER A 161 6.49 -16.37 9.23
C SER A 161 5.48 -15.79 8.23
N VAL A 162 4.70 -16.64 7.54
CA VAL A 162 3.60 -16.21 6.66
C VAL A 162 2.26 -16.16 7.41
N LEU A 163 1.99 -17.17 8.24
CA LEU A 163 0.72 -17.28 8.96
C LEU A 163 0.56 -16.24 10.07
N GLY A 164 1.65 -15.94 10.80
CA GLY A 164 1.64 -15.01 11.93
C GLY A 164 0.48 -15.28 12.89
N THR A 165 -0.30 -14.23 13.14
CA THR A 165 -1.43 -14.21 14.07
C THR A 165 -2.56 -15.20 13.68
N LEU A 166 -2.63 -15.68 12.43
CA LEU A 166 -3.62 -16.69 12.02
C LEU A 166 -3.45 -18.05 12.72
N ARG A 167 -2.29 -18.32 13.32
CA ARG A 167 -2.08 -19.55 14.12
C ARG A 167 -2.84 -19.55 15.45
N ASP A 168 -3.25 -18.39 15.92
CA ASP A 168 -4.00 -18.21 17.17
C ASP A 168 -5.52 -18.23 16.94
N LEU A 169 -5.96 -18.42 15.68
CA LEU A 169 -7.32 -18.82 15.31
C LEU A 169 -7.47 -20.34 15.37
N SER A 170 -8.53 -20.81 16.02
CA SER A 170 -8.99 -22.19 15.87
C SER A 170 -10.29 -22.21 15.08
N LEU A 171 -10.28 -22.82 13.90
CA LEU A 171 -11.44 -22.96 13.02
C LEU A 171 -11.75 -24.44 12.80
N ARG A 172 -13.04 -24.79 12.77
CA ARG A 172 -13.57 -26.13 12.43
C ARG A 172 -14.36 -26.08 11.12
N GLY A 173 -14.54 -27.22 10.46
CA GLY A 173 -15.22 -27.32 9.15
C GLY A 173 -14.25 -27.20 7.97
N SER A 174 -14.79 -26.89 6.78
CA SER A 174 -14.02 -26.63 5.55
C SER A 174 -14.65 -25.50 4.74
N PHE A 175 -14.03 -25.11 3.64
CA PHE A 175 -14.60 -24.18 2.68
C PHE A 175 -14.06 -24.42 1.27
N ASP A 176 -14.82 -24.00 0.27
CA ASP A 176 -14.29 -23.83 -1.09
C ASP A 176 -13.91 -22.37 -1.32
N TYR A 177 -12.92 -22.15 -2.16
CA TYR A 177 -12.49 -20.82 -2.59
C TYR A 177 -12.71 -20.69 -4.10
N ARG A 178 -13.18 -19.51 -4.52
CA ARG A 178 -13.33 -19.12 -5.92
C ARG A 178 -12.87 -17.68 -6.09
N LEU A 179 -11.97 -17.43 -7.03
CA LEU A 179 -11.60 -16.10 -7.48
C LEU A 179 -11.63 -16.06 -9.00
N SER A 180 -12.21 -15.01 -9.57
CA SER A 180 -12.18 -14.73 -11.00
C SER A 180 -11.79 -13.28 -11.25
N LEU A 181 -11.12 -13.04 -12.38
CA LEU A 181 -10.72 -11.74 -12.87
C LEU A 181 -10.78 -11.77 -14.40
N ASP A 182 -11.62 -10.93 -15.01
CA ASP A 182 -11.65 -10.65 -16.45
C ASP A 182 -11.29 -9.18 -16.66
N LEU A 183 -10.31 -8.94 -17.52
CA LEU A 183 -9.72 -7.63 -17.79
C LEU A 183 -9.72 -7.35 -19.28
N ASP A 184 -10.34 -6.24 -19.66
CA ASP A 184 -10.15 -5.59 -20.96
C ASP A 184 -9.17 -4.41 -20.78
N LEU A 185 -7.92 -4.58 -21.23
CA LEU A 185 -6.90 -3.54 -21.21
C LEU A 185 -7.22 -2.33 -22.14
N SER A 186 -8.18 -2.45 -23.06
CA SER A 186 -8.65 -1.34 -23.91
C SER A 186 -9.82 -0.58 -23.28
N ALA A 187 -10.56 -1.23 -22.38
CA ALA A 187 -11.61 -0.62 -21.56
C ALA A 187 -11.36 -0.88 -20.07
N PRO A 188 -10.34 -0.24 -19.43
CA PRO A 188 -9.92 -0.57 -18.07
C PRO A 188 -10.99 -0.37 -16.99
N GLU A 189 -12.10 0.32 -17.27
CA GLU A 189 -13.31 0.36 -16.42
C GLU A 189 -14.07 -0.97 -16.35
N ARG A 190 -13.95 -1.82 -17.37
CA ARG A 190 -14.66 -3.10 -17.48
C ARG A 190 -13.90 -4.23 -16.78
N VAL A 191 -13.51 -4.00 -15.52
CA VAL A 191 -12.96 -5.04 -14.66
C VAL A 191 -14.12 -5.87 -14.10
N ASP A 192 -14.23 -7.13 -14.53
CA ASP A 192 -14.98 -8.10 -13.73
C ASP A 192 -14.03 -8.79 -12.74
N PHE A 193 -14.45 -8.86 -11.48
CA PHE A 193 -13.68 -9.44 -10.40
C PHE A 193 -14.62 -10.03 -9.38
N THR A 194 -14.40 -11.29 -9.02
CA THR A 194 -15.08 -11.94 -7.90
C THR A 194 -14.08 -12.65 -7.01
N ALA A 195 -14.32 -12.64 -5.71
CA ALA A 195 -13.64 -13.48 -4.74
C ALA A 195 -14.68 -13.97 -3.73
N ARG A 196 -14.80 -15.28 -3.55
CA ARG A 196 -15.81 -15.93 -2.72
C ARG A 196 -15.17 -17.05 -1.89
N VAL A 197 -15.54 -17.08 -0.62
CA VAL A 197 -15.35 -18.21 0.29
C VAL A 197 -16.73 -18.85 0.46
N LEU A 198 -16.85 -20.15 0.19
CA LEU A 198 -18.07 -20.93 0.32
C LEU A 198 -17.91 -21.86 1.54
N PRO A 199 -18.41 -21.47 2.73
CA PRO A 199 -18.17 -22.21 3.97
C PRO A 199 -19.01 -23.49 4.06
N HIS A 200 -18.37 -24.59 4.44
CA HIS A 200 -18.98 -25.90 4.69
C HIS A 200 -18.84 -26.24 6.18
N GLY A 201 -19.82 -25.80 6.97
CA GLY A 201 -19.77 -25.91 8.43
C GLY A 201 -18.60 -25.14 9.07
N LEU A 202 -18.04 -24.16 8.36
CA LEU A 202 -16.90 -23.36 8.84
C LEU A 202 -17.35 -22.50 10.03
N ALA A 203 -16.70 -22.69 11.18
CA ALA A 203 -17.03 -21.95 12.40
C ALA A 203 -15.77 -21.69 13.25
N LEU A 204 -15.81 -20.62 14.03
CA LEU A 204 -14.81 -20.34 15.05
C LEU A 204 -14.98 -21.29 16.24
N ASP A 205 -13.88 -21.86 16.71
CA ASP A 205 -13.81 -22.60 17.97
C ASP A 205 -13.37 -21.62 19.06
N SER A 206 -14.34 -21.14 19.84
CA SER A 206 -14.15 -20.12 20.87
C SER A 206 -13.24 -20.58 22.01
N ALA A 207 -13.28 -21.88 22.36
CA ALA A 207 -12.50 -22.44 23.46
C ALA A 207 -11.00 -22.61 23.11
N ARG A 208 -10.67 -22.76 21.82
CA ARG A 208 -9.28 -22.94 21.35
C ARG A 208 -8.69 -21.72 20.64
N THR A 209 -9.50 -20.74 20.27
CA THR A 209 -9.02 -19.47 19.71
C THR A 209 -8.43 -18.60 20.81
N ARG A 210 -7.20 -18.12 20.61
CA ARG A 210 -6.49 -17.24 21.56
C ARG A 210 -6.62 -15.76 21.23
N LEU A 211 -7.09 -15.43 20.03
CA LEU A 211 -7.40 -14.06 19.66
C LEU A 211 -8.72 -13.63 20.27
N ASN A 212 -8.74 -12.42 20.83
CA ASN A 212 -9.93 -11.83 21.40
C ASN A 212 -10.90 -11.30 20.33
N LEU A 213 -11.30 -12.16 19.38
CA LEU A 213 -12.25 -11.80 18.31
C LEU A 213 -13.70 -11.76 18.80
N LEU A 214 -14.04 -12.51 19.86
CA LEU A 214 -15.43 -12.68 20.31
C LEU A 214 -15.84 -11.68 21.38
N ALA A 215 -14.93 -11.23 22.25
CA ALA A 215 -15.28 -10.21 23.26
C ALA A 215 -15.30 -8.78 22.71
N LEU A 216 -15.07 -8.58 21.41
CA LEU A 216 -15.21 -7.27 20.76
C LEU A 216 -16.63 -6.70 20.89
N ASP A 217 -17.65 -7.53 21.07
CA ASP A 217 -19.04 -7.10 21.28
C ASP A 217 -19.33 -6.63 22.72
N GLN A 218 -18.35 -6.77 23.63
CA GLN A 218 -18.44 -6.38 25.04
C GLN A 218 -17.35 -5.34 25.37
N PRO A 219 -17.38 -4.68 26.55
CA PRO A 219 -16.26 -3.86 27.00
C PRO A 219 -14.96 -4.66 27.09
N PHE A 220 -13.86 -4.13 26.54
CA PHE A 220 -12.56 -4.82 26.55
C PHE A 220 -11.39 -3.85 26.50
N THR A 221 -10.21 -4.31 26.91
CA THR A 221 -8.95 -3.59 26.70
C THR A 221 -8.30 -4.04 25.39
N ALA A 222 -8.09 -3.11 24.48
CA ALA A 222 -7.39 -3.32 23.21
C ALA A 222 -5.89 -3.05 23.34
N THR A 223 -5.07 -3.90 22.72
CA THR A 223 -3.68 -3.56 22.39
C THR A 223 -3.64 -3.09 20.95
N ILE A 224 -3.34 -1.82 20.76
CA ILE A 224 -3.35 -1.14 19.46
C ILE A 224 -1.93 -1.11 18.91
N HIS A 225 -1.74 -1.76 17.76
CA HIS A 225 -0.50 -1.80 17.02
C HIS A 225 -0.37 -0.56 16.13
N LEU A 226 0.61 0.30 16.41
CA LEU A 226 0.82 1.56 15.71
C LEU A 226 2.01 1.51 14.71
N PRO A 227 2.14 2.53 13.84
CA PRO A 227 3.33 2.71 13.01
C PRO A 227 4.62 2.76 13.85
N GLY A 228 5.71 2.21 13.30
CA GLY A 228 7.01 2.15 13.98
C GLY A 228 7.13 1.05 15.04
N GLY A 229 6.14 0.17 15.19
CA GLY A 229 6.16 -0.91 16.19
C GLY A 229 5.78 -0.47 17.61
N ARG A 230 5.34 0.78 17.76
CA ARG A 230 4.68 1.27 18.98
C ARG A 230 3.46 0.40 19.28
N LEU A 231 3.26 0.07 20.56
CA LEU A 231 2.04 -0.54 21.08
C LEU A 231 1.42 0.43 22.07
N GLU A 232 0.11 0.53 22.05
CA GLU A 232 -0.65 1.35 23.01
C GLU A 232 -1.82 0.53 23.55
N THR A 233 -2.12 0.67 24.83
CA THR A 233 -3.19 -0.09 25.48
C THR A 233 -4.35 0.85 25.77
N ARG A 234 -5.53 0.55 25.24
CA ARG A 234 -6.72 1.39 25.35
C ARG A 234 -7.91 0.60 25.85
N GLU A 235 -8.58 1.11 26.88
CA GLU A 235 -9.85 0.54 27.33
C GLU A 235 -11.01 1.05 26.46
N LEU A 236 -11.84 0.13 25.98
CA LEU A 236 -13.02 0.37 25.16
C LEU A 236 -14.27 0.05 25.97
N SER A 237 -14.46 0.86 27.01
CA SER A 237 -15.56 0.81 27.96
C SER A 237 -15.93 2.24 28.38
N PRO A 238 -17.10 2.46 29.00
CA PRO A 238 -17.44 3.74 29.63
C PRO A 238 -16.51 4.20 30.76
N ALA A 239 -15.60 3.35 31.26
CA ALA A 239 -14.59 3.75 32.25
C ALA A 239 -13.46 4.60 31.64
N ASN A 240 -13.26 4.52 30.31
CA ASN A 240 -12.41 5.44 29.58
C ASN A 240 -13.21 6.73 29.25
N PRO A 241 -12.85 7.91 29.78
CA PRO A 241 -13.60 9.15 29.54
C PRO A 241 -13.58 9.60 28.07
N HIS A 242 -12.66 9.08 27.26
CA HIS A 242 -12.53 9.34 25.83
C HIS A 242 -13.06 8.19 24.94
N PHE A 243 -13.74 7.20 25.53
CA PHE A 243 -14.53 6.24 24.77
C PHE A 243 -15.89 6.87 24.41
N ARG A 244 -16.33 6.68 23.16
CA ARG A 244 -17.65 7.09 22.69
C ARG A 244 -18.31 5.91 21.99
N THR A 245 -19.57 5.60 22.34
CA THR A 245 -20.38 4.72 21.50
C THR A 245 -20.68 5.40 20.16
N LEU A 246 -21.09 4.65 19.14
CA LEU A 246 -21.27 5.19 17.79
C LEU A 246 -22.32 6.32 17.74
N ASP A 247 -23.33 6.27 18.61
CA ASP A 247 -24.37 7.28 18.72
C ASP A 247 -23.96 8.49 19.58
N GLN A 248 -22.76 8.45 20.19
CA GLN A 248 -22.11 9.57 20.88
C GLN A 248 -20.99 10.20 20.03
N ILE A 249 -20.86 9.79 18.77
CA ILE A 249 -19.97 10.42 17.78
C ILE A 249 -20.87 11.14 16.78
N ASP A 250 -20.52 12.37 16.40
CA ASP A 250 -21.29 13.12 15.41
C ASP A 250 -21.48 12.30 14.12
N SER A 251 -22.74 12.25 13.67
CA SER A 251 -23.14 11.47 12.50
C SER A 251 -22.44 11.95 11.22
N MET A 252 -22.10 13.24 11.13
CA MET A 252 -21.44 13.81 9.96
C MET A 252 -19.97 13.37 9.89
N LEU A 253 -19.27 13.27 11.03
CA LEU A 253 -17.96 12.62 11.12
C LEU A 253 -18.03 11.14 10.73
N VAL A 254 -19.00 10.39 11.26
CA VAL A 254 -19.20 8.97 10.92
C VAL A 254 -19.41 8.80 9.41
N HIS A 255 -20.30 9.59 8.80
CA HIS A 255 -20.57 9.58 7.36
C HIS A 255 -19.36 10.03 6.51
N ALA A 256 -18.58 11.00 6.97
CA ALA A 256 -17.39 11.49 6.28
C ALA A 256 -16.28 10.42 6.29
N VAL A 257 -15.98 9.80 7.44
CA VAL A 257 -14.99 8.71 7.57
C VAL A 257 -15.39 7.51 6.72
N VAL A 258 -16.65 7.05 6.83
CA VAL A 258 -17.13 5.94 5.98
C VAL A 258 -17.05 6.33 4.50
N THR A 259 -17.31 7.58 4.13
CA THR A 259 -17.19 8.01 2.72
C THR A 259 -15.76 8.04 2.21
N ASN A 260 -14.79 8.49 3.01
CA ASN A 260 -13.39 8.59 2.61
C ASN A 260 -12.67 7.24 2.64
N GLU A 261 -12.85 6.45 3.70
CA GLU A 261 -12.13 5.18 3.90
C GLU A 261 -12.77 3.98 3.19
N ASP A 262 -14.11 3.86 3.25
CA ASP A 262 -14.81 2.68 2.77
C ASP A 262 -16.28 2.97 2.41
N GLY A 263 -16.50 3.67 1.31
CA GLY A 263 -17.84 4.17 0.91
C GLY A 263 -18.91 3.10 0.66
N GLY A 264 -18.54 1.81 0.77
CA GLY A 264 -19.43 0.66 0.72
C GLY A 264 -19.56 -0.12 2.03
N PHE A 265 -18.97 0.34 3.13
CA PHE A 265 -18.79 -0.41 4.38
C PHE A 265 -20.01 -1.21 4.84
N PHE A 266 -21.19 -0.60 4.89
CA PHE A 266 -22.43 -1.25 5.33
C PHE A 266 -23.03 -2.26 4.33
N ARG A 267 -22.58 -2.25 3.06
CA ARG A 267 -23.12 -3.10 1.98
C ARG A 267 -22.32 -4.39 1.74
N HIS A 268 -21.05 -4.46 2.14
CA HIS A 268 -20.21 -5.66 1.98
C HIS A 268 -19.86 -6.30 3.32
N ARG A 269 -19.33 -7.52 3.29
CA ARG A 269 -18.81 -8.25 4.46
C ARG A 269 -17.30 -8.41 4.33
N GLY A 270 -16.53 -7.51 4.93
CA GLY A 270 -15.05 -7.51 4.93
C GLY A 270 -14.39 -6.99 3.65
N PHE A 271 -14.94 -7.29 2.46
CA PHE A 271 -14.31 -6.93 1.17
C PHE A 271 -15.20 -6.09 0.25
N ASN A 272 -14.69 -4.95 -0.17
CA ASN A 272 -15.36 -4.06 -1.10
C ASN A 272 -14.94 -4.38 -2.54
N VAL A 273 -15.69 -5.28 -3.21
CA VAL A 273 -15.41 -5.77 -4.58
C VAL A 273 -15.33 -4.61 -5.58
N GLU A 274 -16.22 -3.63 -5.48
CA GLU A 274 -16.23 -2.47 -6.38
C GLU A 274 -15.02 -1.55 -6.14
N ALA A 275 -14.54 -1.43 -4.90
CA ALA A 275 -13.27 -0.74 -4.62
C ALA A 275 -12.06 -1.50 -5.21
N VAL A 276 -12.07 -2.84 -5.21
CA VAL A 276 -11.02 -3.65 -5.86
C VAL A 276 -11.03 -3.45 -7.37
N LYS A 277 -12.19 -3.57 -8.02
CA LYS A 277 -12.36 -3.26 -9.46
C LYS A 277 -11.87 -1.84 -9.80
N SER A 278 -12.31 -0.85 -9.03
CA SER A 278 -11.90 0.56 -9.22
C SER A 278 -10.39 0.74 -9.07
N ALA A 279 -9.78 0.14 -8.05
CA ALA A 279 -8.34 0.22 -7.84
C ALA A 279 -7.55 -0.45 -8.97
N ILE A 280 -8.01 -1.61 -9.48
CA ILE A 280 -7.40 -2.27 -10.64
C ILE A 280 -7.51 -1.36 -11.87
N ALA A 281 -8.70 -0.82 -12.15
CA ALA A 281 -8.96 0.09 -13.27
C ALA A 281 -8.08 1.35 -13.23
N GLU A 282 -7.94 2.00 -12.07
CA GLU A 282 -7.08 3.17 -11.88
C GLU A 282 -5.59 2.83 -12.06
N ASN A 283 -5.12 1.71 -11.47
CA ASN A 283 -3.72 1.29 -11.58
C ASN A 283 -3.34 0.89 -13.01
N LEU A 284 -4.25 0.25 -13.76
CA LEU A 284 -4.07 -0.06 -15.18
C LEU A 284 -3.95 1.20 -16.03
N ARG A 285 -4.87 2.17 -15.88
CA ARG A 285 -4.79 3.46 -16.60
C ARG A 285 -3.53 4.26 -16.25
N ALA A 286 -3.07 4.16 -15.00
CA ALA A 286 -1.88 4.84 -14.53
C ALA A 286 -0.56 4.19 -14.97
N GLY A 287 -0.59 2.93 -15.42
CA GLY A 287 0.61 2.11 -15.65
C GLY A 287 1.44 1.85 -14.38
N ALA A 288 0.91 2.19 -13.20
CA ALA A 288 1.61 2.21 -11.94
C ALA A 288 0.61 2.11 -10.77
N TYR A 289 1.06 1.57 -9.63
CA TYR A 289 0.25 1.53 -8.42
C TYR A 289 0.01 2.95 -7.87
N ARG A 290 -1.26 3.39 -7.93
CA ARG A 290 -1.76 4.65 -7.36
C ARG A 290 -2.75 4.43 -6.22
N ARG A 291 -3.56 3.37 -6.28
CA ARG A 291 -4.66 3.12 -5.35
C ARG A 291 -4.74 1.66 -4.91
N GLY A 292 -5.06 1.46 -3.63
CA GLY A 292 -5.41 0.17 -3.06
C GLY A 292 -6.89 0.08 -2.69
N ALA A 293 -7.34 -1.11 -2.32
CA ALA A 293 -8.73 -1.42 -1.96
C ALA A 293 -8.82 -2.01 -0.54
N GLY A 294 -8.35 -1.25 0.45
CA GLY A 294 -8.58 -1.58 1.86
C GLY A 294 -10.00 -1.23 2.29
N THR A 295 -10.52 -1.94 3.30
CA THR A 295 -11.81 -1.68 3.94
C THR A 295 -11.61 -1.31 5.40
N ILE A 296 -12.60 -0.66 6.03
CA ILE A 296 -12.54 -0.30 7.46
C ILE A 296 -12.22 -1.53 8.32
N THR A 297 -12.84 -2.68 8.05
CA THR A 297 -12.59 -3.94 8.78
C THR A 297 -11.15 -4.44 8.60
N MET A 298 -10.56 -4.34 7.39
CA MET A 298 -9.15 -4.69 7.18
C MET A 298 -8.19 -3.76 7.95
N GLN A 299 -8.56 -2.48 8.11
CA GLN A 299 -7.79 -1.53 8.92
C GLN A 299 -7.95 -1.80 10.41
N LEU A 300 -9.15 -2.16 10.86
CA LEU A 300 -9.44 -2.54 12.23
C LEU A 300 -8.62 -3.78 12.66
N VAL A 301 -8.64 -4.87 11.88
CA VAL A 301 -7.84 -6.06 12.22
C VAL A 301 -6.34 -5.80 12.12
N ARG A 302 -5.92 -4.86 11.25
CA ARG A 302 -4.53 -4.39 11.24
C ARG A 302 -4.17 -3.74 12.56
N ASN A 303 -4.98 -2.80 13.05
CA ASN A 303 -4.68 -2.08 14.28
C ASN A 303 -4.80 -2.95 15.55
N LEU A 304 -5.72 -3.91 15.60
CA LEU A 304 -5.97 -4.74 16.80
C LEU A 304 -5.11 -6.01 16.90
N TYR A 305 -4.62 -6.57 15.78
CA TYR A 305 -4.04 -7.93 15.78
C TYR A 305 -2.75 -8.08 14.96
N LEU A 306 -2.30 -7.06 14.22
CA LEU A 306 -1.19 -7.17 13.27
C LEU A 306 -0.21 -6.00 13.41
N GLY A 307 1.09 -6.25 13.18
CA GLY A 307 2.07 -5.17 13.09
C GLY A 307 1.89 -4.32 11.82
N HIS A 308 2.41 -3.10 11.83
CA HIS A 308 2.38 -2.22 10.65
C HIS A 308 3.42 -2.58 9.54
N GLU A 309 4.08 -3.74 9.62
CA GLU A 309 5.10 -4.21 8.66
C GLU A 309 4.55 -4.35 7.22
N ARG A 310 5.16 -3.70 6.22
CA ARG A 310 4.68 -3.72 4.82
C ARG A 310 5.01 -5.03 4.08
N THR A 311 4.39 -6.14 4.47
CA THR A 311 4.59 -7.45 3.84
C THR A 311 3.31 -7.98 3.18
N LEU A 312 3.49 -8.78 2.12
CA LEU A 312 2.37 -9.49 1.46
C LEU A 312 1.73 -10.52 2.40
N SER A 313 2.50 -11.15 3.29
CA SER A 313 1.98 -12.04 4.32
C SER A 313 1.06 -11.31 5.31
N ARG A 314 1.48 -10.16 5.86
CA ARG A 314 0.59 -9.33 6.69
C ARG A 314 -0.69 -8.95 5.93
N LYS A 315 -0.59 -8.59 4.65
CA LYS A 315 -1.78 -8.26 3.85
C LYS A 315 -2.73 -9.45 3.67
N ALA A 316 -2.22 -10.67 3.51
CA ALA A 316 -3.03 -11.88 3.51
C ALA A 316 -3.66 -12.17 4.88
N GLN A 317 -2.98 -11.88 5.98
CA GLN A 317 -3.53 -11.97 7.34
C GLN A 317 -4.65 -10.94 7.58
N GLU A 318 -4.50 -9.68 7.10
CA GLU A 318 -5.58 -8.68 7.12
C GLU A 318 -6.84 -9.20 6.41
N VAL A 319 -6.66 -9.78 5.21
CA VAL A 319 -7.74 -10.36 4.41
C VAL A 319 -8.43 -11.48 5.19
N ALA A 320 -7.68 -12.48 5.66
CA ALA A 320 -8.25 -13.63 6.36
C ALA A 320 -8.94 -13.24 7.68
N LEU A 321 -8.33 -12.38 8.50
CA LEU A 321 -8.93 -11.92 9.77
C LEU A 321 -10.18 -11.06 9.52
N ALA A 322 -10.17 -10.16 8.53
CA ALA A 322 -11.36 -9.37 8.21
C ALA A 322 -12.53 -10.26 7.73
N TRP A 323 -12.24 -11.32 6.96
CA TRP A 323 -13.28 -12.28 6.57
C TRP A 323 -13.85 -13.03 7.77
N VAL A 324 -13.00 -13.57 8.65
CA VAL A 324 -13.42 -14.26 9.89
C VAL A 324 -14.25 -13.32 10.77
N LEU A 325 -13.79 -12.08 10.97
CA LEU A 325 -14.46 -11.08 11.79
C LEU A 325 -15.87 -10.76 11.27
N GLU A 326 -16.07 -10.70 9.95
CA GLU A 326 -17.36 -10.33 9.33
C GLU A 326 -18.33 -11.49 9.07
N HIS A 327 -17.87 -12.73 9.18
CA HIS A 327 -18.69 -13.91 8.85
C HIS A 327 -18.84 -14.92 10.00
N LEU A 328 -17.88 -15.01 10.93
CA LEU A 328 -17.83 -16.08 11.94
C LEU A 328 -18.00 -15.61 13.40
N THR A 329 -18.02 -14.30 13.67
CA THR A 329 -18.13 -13.75 15.04
C THR A 329 -19.54 -13.33 15.43
N GLY A 330 -20.37 -12.92 14.45
CA GLY A 330 -21.68 -12.32 14.68
C GLY A 330 -21.67 -10.81 14.96
N ILE A 331 -20.50 -10.16 15.05
CA ILE A 331 -20.38 -8.74 15.43
C ILE A 331 -21.03 -7.81 14.39
N SER A 332 -21.79 -6.83 14.87
CA SER A 332 -22.50 -5.90 14.00
C SER A 332 -21.58 -4.90 13.30
N LYS A 333 -21.95 -4.46 12.10
CA LYS A 333 -21.25 -3.37 11.38
C LYS A 333 -21.11 -2.10 12.18
N ARG A 334 -22.13 -1.75 12.98
CA ARG A 334 -22.11 -0.58 13.86
C ARG A 334 -21.02 -0.72 14.92
N ARG A 335 -20.95 -1.87 15.60
CA ARG A 335 -19.91 -2.13 16.62
C ARG A 335 -18.50 -2.21 16.02
N LEU A 336 -18.33 -2.77 14.81
CA LEU A 336 -17.02 -2.73 14.11
C LEU A 336 -16.57 -1.28 13.81
N LEU A 337 -17.49 -0.41 13.38
CA LEU A 337 -17.21 1.00 13.10
C LEU A 337 -16.95 1.80 14.38
N GLU A 338 -17.70 1.53 15.45
CA GLU A 338 -17.50 2.11 16.78
C GLU A 338 -16.10 1.82 17.31
N ILE A 339 -15.69 0.55 17.33
CA ILE A 339 -14.34 0.16 17.76
C ILE A 339 -13.32 0.86 16.87
N TYR A 340 -13.48 0.81 15.54
CA TYR A 340 -12.57 1.48 14.60
C TYR A 340 -12.38 2.96 14.91
N LEU A 341 -13.47 3.73 15.05
CA LEU A 341 -13.41 5.16 15.37
C LEU A 341 -12.78 5.45 16.73
N ASN A 342 -12.79 4.50 17.68
CA ASN A 342 -12.15 4.62 19.00
C ASN A 342 -10.69 4.13 19.04
N VAL A 343 -10.17 3.39 18.03
CA VAL A 343 -8.81 2.80 18.05
C VAL A 343 -7.87 3.27 16.94
N ILE A 344 -8.36 4.00 15.93
CA ILE A 344 -7.46 4.57 14.90
C ILE A 344 -6.65 5.75 15.47
N GLU A 345 -5.41 5.86 14.99
CA GLU A 345 -4.56 7.04 15.21
C GLU A 345 -5.07 8.18 14.32
N TRP A 346 -5.47 9.30 14.90
CA TRP A 346 -5.93 10.51 14.20
C TRP A 346 -4.83 11.57 14.07
N GLY A 347 -3.70 11.36 14.73
CA GLY A 347 -2.49 12.16 14.64
C GLY A 347 -1.41 11.50 15.53
N PRO A 348 -0.13 11.91 15.46
CA PRO A 348 0.93 11.26 16.22
C PRO A 348 0.62 11.17 17.73
N GLY A 349 0.26 9.97 18.22
CA GLY A 349 -0.12 9.78 19.62
C GLY A 349 -1.51 10.31 20.02
N ILE A 350 -2.45 10.42 19.08
CA ILE A 350 -3.85 10.82 19.33
C ILE A 350 -4.75 9.67 18.86
N GLN A 351 -5.53 9.07 19.77
CA GLN A 351 -6.29 7.86 19.47
C GLN A 351 -7.77 7.98 19.77
N GLY A 352 -8.60 7.57 18.80
CA GLY A 352 -10.04 7.65 18.95
C GLY A 352 -10.62 9.05 18.64
N ALA A 353 -11.89 9.06 18.24
CA ALA A 353 -12.56 10.25 17.72
C ALA A 353 -12.68 11.41 18.71
N ASP A 354 -12.89 11.13 20.01
CA ASP A 354 -13.01 12.18 21.04
C ASP A 354 -11.67 12.87 21.34
N GLU A 355 -10.57 12.11 21.45
CA GLU A 355 -9.24 12.72 21.58
C GLU A 355 -8.87 13.55 20.35
N ALA A 356 -9.29 13.11 19.16
CA ALA A 356 -9.11 13.88 17.93
C ALA A 356 -9.92 15.18 17.94
N ALA A 357 -11.22 15.12 18.26
CA ALA A 357 -12.09 16.30 18.38
C ALA A 357 -11.52 17.33 19.35
N ARG A 358 -11.06 16.88 20.53
CA ARG A 358 -10.42 17.72 21.55
C ARG A 358 -9.08 18.29 21.08
N TYR A 359 -8.21 17.44 20.51
CA TYR A 359 -6.89 17.86 20.05
C TYR A 359 -6.95 18.90 18.92
N TYR A 360 -7.85 18.73 17.96
CA TYR A 360 -7.97 19.62 16.81
C TYR A 360 -8.83 20.85 17.10
N PHE A 361 -9.94 20.70 17.82
CA PHE A 361 -11.02 21.69 17.89
C PHE A 361 -11.49 22.06 19.30
N ASP A 362 -10.94 21.45 20.34
CA ASP A 362 -11.40 21.63 21.74
C ASP A 362 -12.90 21.34 21.92
N ARG A 363 -13.43 20.38 21.16
CA ARG A 363 -14.83 19.93 21.21
C ARG A 363 -14.95 18.45 21.60
N ASP A 364 -16.14 18.04 22.01
CA ASP A 364 -16.48 16.62 22.10
C ASP A 364 -16.69 16.01 20.70
N ALA A 365 -16.52 14.70 20.57
CA ALA A 365 -16.81 13.97 19.33
C ALA A 365 -18.27 14.13 18.85
N SER A 366 -19.21 14.46 19.75
CA SER A 366 -20.63 14.62 19.42
C SER A 366 -21.02 16.00 18.87
N ASP A 367 -20.13 17.00 18.90
CA ASP A 367 -20.47 18.42 18.61
C ASP A 367 -19.55 19.05 17.55
N LEU A 368 -19.20 18.26 16.54
CA LEU A 368 -18.37 18.69 15.41
C LEU A 368 -19.21 19.36 14.32
N ASP A 369 -18.71 20.46 13.76
CA ASP A 369 -19.31 21.02 12.54
C ASP A 369 -18.86 20.29 11.25
N LEU A 370 -19.51 20.58 10.12
CA LEU A 370 -19.22 19.95 8.83
C LEU A 370 -17.75 20.14 8.39
N GLY A 371 -17.16 21.30 8.67
CA GLY A 371 -15.76 21.58 8.32
C GLY A 371 -14.80 20.72 9.15
N GLU A 372 -15.06 20.64 10.45
CA GLU A 372 -14.31 19.82 11.41
C GLU A 372 -14.43 18.32 11.10
N ALA A 373 -15.66 17.82 10.88
CA ALA A 373 -15.95 16.44 10.49
C ALA A 373 -15.29 16.04 9.16
N LEU A 374 -15.42 16.87 8.12
CA LEU A 374 -14.75 16.64 6.84
C LEU A 374 -13.23 16.67 7.01
N PHE A 375 -12.68 17.58 7.81
CA PHE A 375 -11.24 17.67 8.04
C PHE A 375 -10.70 16.37 8.66
N LEU A 376 -11.29 15.92 9.78
CA LEU A 376 -10.87 14.71 10.49
C LEU A 376 -10.92 13.48 9.56
N SER A 377 -11.97 13.34 8.75
CA SER A 377 -12.04 12.25 7.76
C SER A 377 -10.88 12.24 6.77
N THR A 378 -10.32 13.42 6.43
CA THR A 378 -9.14 13.51 5.56
C THR A 378 -7.82 13.21 6.27
N VAL A 379 -7.79 13.21 7.61
CA VAL A 379 -6.58 12.91 8.37
C VAL A 379 -6.31 11.41 8.46
N VAL A 380 -7.37 10.60 8.61
CA VAL A 380 -7.30 9.12 8.77
C VAL A 380 -6.37 8.40 7.77
N PRO A 381 -6.34 8.71 6.44
CA PRO A 381 -5.43 8.05 5.49
C PRO A 381 -3.93 8.25 5.78
N SER A 382 -3.55 9.31 6.50
CA SER A 382 -2.15 9.65 6.77
C SER A 382 -2.03 10.55 8.01
N PRO A 383 -2.25 10.00 9.22
CA PRO A 383 -2.38 10.79 10.45
C PRO A 383 -1.15 11.65 10.74
N SER A 384 0.05 11.08 10.56
CA SER A 384 1.32 11.80 10.74
C SER A 384 1.58 12.95 9.75
N LYS A 385 0.76 13.10 8.70
CA LYS A 385 0.90 14.14 7.68
C LYS A 385 -0.16 15.23 7.77
N TRP A 386 -1.01 15.23 8.81
CA TRP A 386 -2.10 16.22 8.95
C TRP A 386 -1.61 17.66 8.80
N ARG A 387 -0.43 17.99 9.36
CA ARG A 387 0.19 19.32 9.28
C ARG A 387 0.40 19.83 7.84
N TYR A 388 0.64 18.93 6.88
CA TYR A 388 0.88 19.30 5.49
C TYR A 388 -0.36 19.93 4.83
N ARG A 389 -1.56 19.74 5.39
CA ARG A 389 -2.84 20.31 4.93
C ARG A 389 -2.92 21.83 5.12
N PHE A 390 -2.15 22.38 6.05
CA PHE A 390 -2.10 23.81 6.34
C PHE A 390 -0.85 24.47 5.72
N ASP A 391 -0.97 25.77 5.42
CA ASP A 391 0.15 26.63 5.03
C ASP A 391 0.84 27.28 6.26
N PRO A 392 1.91 28.08 6.08
CA PRO A 392 2.62 28.71 7.20
C PRO A 392 1.82 29.77 7.97
N LEU A 393 0.68 30.23 7.46
CA LEU A 393 -0.22 31.18 8.14
C LEU A 393 -1.30 30.45 8.95
N GLY A 394 -1.39 29.13 8.82
CA GLY A 394 -2.41 28.31 9.47
C GLY A 394 -3.67 28.11 8.63
N GLU A 395 -3.68 28.56 7.37
CA GLU A 395 -4.82 28.39 6.47
C GLU A 395 -4.79 27.04 5.76
N LEU A 396 -5.97 26.50 5.44
CA LEU A 396 -6.06 25.27 4.65
C LEU A 396 -5.49 25.49 3.23
N LYS A 397 -4.75 24.50 2.72
CA LYS A 397 -4.27 24.52 1.33
C LYS A 397 -5.38 24.17 0.34
N PRO A 398 -5.32 24.67 -0.92
CA PRO A 398 -6.35 24.42 -1.93
C PRO A 398 -6.64 22.95 -2.25
N PHE A 399 -5.65 22.05 -2.06
CA PHE A 399 -5.85 20.60 -2.23
C PHE A 399 -6.62 19.97 -1.06
N ALA A 400 -6.46 20.48 0.16
CA ALA A 400 -7.17 19.98 1.34
C ALA A 400 -8.66 20.34 1.24
N ARG A 401 -8.97 21.61 0.91
CA ARG A 401 -10.34 22.04 0.54
C ARG A 401 -10.94 21.22 -0.59
N ALA A 402 -10.15 20.91 -1.64
CA ALA A 402 -10.62 20.05 -2.74
C ALA A 402 -11.00 18.63 -2.28
N GLN A 403 -10.19 18.02 -1.41
CA GLN A 403 -10.47 16.69 -0.86
C GLN A 403 -11.72 16.69 0.02
N MET A 404 -11.85 17.68 0.92
CA MET A 404 -13.03 17.85 1.77
C MET A 404 -14.31 18.03 0.95
N HIS A 405 -14.30 18.91 -0.04
CA HIS A 405 -15.45 19.15 -0.93
C HIS A 405 -15.80 17.91 -1.78
N PHE A 406 -14.80 17.11 -2.17
CA PHE A 406 -15.03 15.83 -2.86
C PHE A 406 -15.75 14.81 -1.95
N ILE A 407 -15.36 14.72 -0.67
CA ILE A 407 -16.01 13.86 0.32
C ILE A 407 -17.44 14.35 0.59
N GLY A 408 -17.66 15.65 0.81
CA GLY A 408 -18.99 16.24 1.00
C GLY A 408 -19.92 15.96 -0.19
N ARG A 409 -19.44 16.14 -1.44
CA ARG A 409 -20.20 15.73 -2.63
C ARG A 409 -20.55 14.24 -2.66
N ALA A 410 -19.66 13.37 -2.20
CA ALA A 410 -19.91 11.94 -2.12
C ALA A 410 -20.84 11.55 -0.96
N MET A 411 -20.99 12.40 0.07
CA MET A 411 -22.03 12.30 1.10
C MET A 411 -23.40 12.74 0.57
N ILE A 412 -23.47 13.86 -0.17
CA ILE A 412 -24.70 14.31 -0.86
C ILE A 412 -25.22 13.20 -1.80
N ALA A 413 -24.34 12.60 -2.61
CA ALA A 413 -24.69 11.51 -3.52
C ALA A 413 -25.20 10.23 -2.82
N LYS A 414 -25.10 10.14 -1.49
CA LYS A 414 -25.66 9.05 -0.66
C LYS A 414 -26.86 9.47 0.19
N GLY A 415 -27.25 10.76 0.14
CA GLY A 415 -28.26 11.32 1.04
C GLY A 415 -27.80 11.47 2.49
N TRP A 416 -26.48 11.64 2.72
CA TRP A 416 -25.88 11.82 4.06
C TRP A 416 -25.55 13.27 4.42
N LEU A 417 -25.82 14.20 3.50
CA LEU A 417 -25.62 15.64 3.62
C LEU A 417 -26.58 16.31 2.63
N ALA A 418 -27.27 17.38 3.03
CA ALA A 418 -28.10 18.14 2.09
C ALA A 418 -27.22 18.97 1.14
N PRO A 419 -27.60 19.16 -0.13
CA PRO A 419 -26.83 19.97 -1.08
C PRO A 419 -26.51 21.39 -0.59
N GLU A 420 -27.42 21.97 0.20
CA GLU A 420 -27.37 23.33 0.73
C GLU A 420 -26.40 23.47 1.92
N GLU A 421 -26.10 22.37 2.62
CA GLU A 421 -25.19 22.34 3.78
C GLU A 421 -23.72 22.37 3.36
N LEU A 422 -23.38 21.93 2.15
CA LEU A 422 -22.01 21.94 1.65
C LEU A 422 -21.64 23.32 1.07
N PRO A 423 -20.80 24.12 1.75
CA PRO A 423 -20.38 25.41 1.21
C PRO A 423 -19.52 25.23 -0.05
N PRO A 424 -19.43 26.26 -0.92
CA PRO A 424 -18.52 26.26 -2.07
C PRO A 424 -17.10 25.86 -1.66
N ARG A 425 -16.43 25.06 -2.50
CA ARG A 425 -15.08 24.51 -2.23
C ARG A 425 -14.12 25.48 -1.54
N ASP A 426 -14.00 26.70 -2.07
CA ASP A 426 -13.02 27.69 -1.57
C ASP A 426 -13.49 28.45 -0.33
N SER A 427 -14.78 28.33 0.03
CA SER A 427 -15.39 28.83 1.26
C SER A 427 -15.30 27.83 2.42
N ILE A 428 -14.87 26.58 2.20
CA ILE A 428 -14.61 25.61 3.29
C ILE A 428 -13.48 26.13 4.18
N ARG A 429 -13.81 26.42 5.45
CA ARG A 429 -12.85 26.83 6.48
C ARG A 429 -12.78 25.78 7.58
N VAL A 430 -11.63 25.70 8.23
CA VAL A 430 -11.38 24.84 9.40
C VAL A 430 -10.48 25.63 10.33
N GLU A 431 -10.99 25.98 11.50
CA GLU A 431 -10.23 26.72 12.52
C GLU A 431 -9.70 25.71 13.55
N LEU A 432 -8.38 25.60 13.69
CA LEU A 432 -7.79 24.81 14.77
C LEU A 432 -7.94 25.58 16.09
N ARG A 433 -8.64 24.97 17.05
CA ARG A 433 -8.91 25.58 18.37
C ARG A 433 -8.20 24.83 19.51
N GLY A 434 -8.06 23.51 19.39
CA GLY A 434 -7.33 22.68 20.35
C GLY A 434 -5.81 22.78 20.23
N ALA A 435 -5.10 21.88 20.92
CA ALA A 435 -3.64 21.81 20.97
C ALA A 435 -2.96 21.76 19.58
N ALA A 436 -3.65 21.27 18.54
CA ALA A 436 -3.20 21.31 17.15
C ALA A 436 -2.81 22.72 16.67
N ARG A 437 -3.46 23.78 17.17
CA ARG A 437 -3.20 25.17 16.78
C ARG A 437 -1.75 25.58 17.04
N ALA A 438 -1.24 25.32 18.24
CA ALA A 438 0.13 25.63 18.65
C ALA A 438 1.19 24.86 17.83
N VAL A 439 0.81 23.74 17.21
CA VAL A 439 1.67 22.92 16.36
C VAL A 439 1.84 23.54 14.96
N ILE A 440 0.83 24.28 14.45
CA ILE A 440 0.90 24.97 13.16
C ILE A 440 1.43 26.40 13.31
N SER A 441 0.86 27.15 14.25
CA SER A 441 1.21 28.54 14.54
C SER A 441 1.64 28.63 16.01
N PRO A 442 2.93 28.40 16.33
CA PRO A 442 3.41 28.54 17.70
C PRO A 442 3.22 29.99 18.17
N PRO A 443 2.89 30.22 19.45
CA PRO A 443 2.78 31.57 19.99
C PRO A 443 4.11 32.33 19.84
N PRO A 444 4.09 33.66 19.63
CA PRO A 444 5.31 34.45 19.52
C PRO A 444 6.14 34.32 20.79
N ASP A 445 7.45 34.14 20.62
CA ASP A 445 8.38 33.93 21.73
C ASP A 445 8.52 35.21 22.58
N LEU A 446 7.83 35.22 23.73
CA LEU A 446 7.85 36.33 24.67
C LEU A 446 9.23 36.59 25.28
N THR A 447 10.20 35.68 25.14
CA THR A 447 11.56 35.90 25.63
C THR A 447 12.39 36.86 24.78
N GLN A 448 11.93 37.25 23.57
CA GLN A 448 12.62 38.23 22.72
C GLN A 448 12.04 39.66 22.79
N VAL A 449 10.89 39.88 23.43
CA VAL A 449 10.30 41.23 23.61
C VAL A 449 10.84 41.87 24.88
N GLY A 450 12.13 42.25 24.88
CA GLY A 450 12.82 42.67 26.11
C GLY A 450 14.03 43.61 25.99
N VAL A 451 14.39 44.12 24.81
CA VAL A 451 15.47 45.13 24.67
C VAL A 451 15.11 46.23 23.67
N GLY A 452 14.28 47.18 24.10
CA GLY A 452 13.91 48.34 23.31
C GLY A 452 13.67 49.57 24.18
N GLY A 453 14.70 50.41 24.37
CA GLY A 453 14.51 51.78 24.90
C GLY A 453 15.10 52.11 26.27
N ALA A 454 16.36 51.76 26.56
CA ALA A 454 17.12 52.41 27.64
C ALA A 454 18.15 53.39 27.04
N ARG A 455 17.78 54.68 26.98
CA ARG A 455 18.65 55.78 26.52
C ARG A 455 19.83 55.90 27.48
N ARG A 456 21.07 55.64 27.02
CA ARG A 456 22.27 55.83 27.86
C ARG A 456 22.46 57.32 28.16
N LEU A 457 22.17 57.72 29.40
CA LEU A 457 22.70 58.94 30.01
C LEU A 457 23.91 58.57 30.89
N GLY A 458 24.92 59.44 30.89
CA GLY A 458 26.20 59.21 31.56
C GLY A 458 26.15 59.27 33.09
N PRO A 459 27.26 58.89 33.76
CA PRO A 459 27.22 58.46 35.16
C PRO A 459 27.37 59.61 36.17
N ARG A 460 26.69 59.49 37.32
CA ARG A 460 27.12 60.11 38.58
C ARG A 460 26.93 59.16 39.78
N ALA A 461 27.85 59.29 40.73
CA ALA A 461 28.09 58.39 41.85
C ALA A 461 27.10 58.53 43.02
N GLY A 462 27.10 57.52 43.92
CA GLY A 462 26.75 57.71 45.33
C GLY A 462 26.01 56.56 46.01
N ALA A 463 26.55 56.07 47.14
CA ALA A 463 25.98 55.15 48.15
C ALA A 463 25.58 53.73 47.67
N ALA A 464 26.05 52.60 48.20
CA ALA A 464 26.35 52.13 49.56
C ALA A 464 25.17 51.42 50.28
N ALA A 465 25.49 50.23 50.82
CA ALA A 465 24.73 49.36 51.73
C ALA A 465 23.51 48.58 51.14
N THR A 466 23.20 47.32 51.54
CA THR A 466 23.96 46.34 52.35
C THR A 466 23.49 44.87 52.16
N THR A 467 24.35 43.94 52.58
CA THR A 467 24.21 42.48 52.85
C THR A 467 22.83 42.00 53.37
N LEU A 468 22.33 40.79 53.05
CA LEU A 468 22.82 39.49 53.60
C LEU A 468 22.44 38.26 52.74
N VAL A 469 23.34 37.27 52.71
CA VAL A 469 23.17 35.92 52.12
C VAL A 469 23.38 34.87 53.22
N PRO A 470 22.56 33.81 53.32
CA PRO A 470 22.93 32.60 54.04
C PRO A 470 23.80 31.69 53.14
N LEU A 471 24.99 31.34 53.61
CA LEU A 471 25.89 30.39 52.96
C LEU A 471 25.45 28.94 53.25
N GLY A 472 25.40 28.12 52.21
CA GLY A 472 25.18 26.66 52.29
C GLY A 472 25.55 26.01 50.97
N ALA A 473 26.81 25.59 50.85
CA ALA A 473 27.42 25.26 49.55
C ALA A 473 27.45 23.76 49.25
N SER A 474 27.14 23.39 48.00
CA SER A 474 28.06 22.56 47.18
C SER A 474 27.59 22.47 45.70
N THR A 475 28.35 23.13 44.83
CA THR A 475 28.51 22.90 43.37
C THR A 475 30.03 22.75 43.13
N PRO A 476 30.59 22.28 41.99
CA PRO A 476 30.10 22.34 40.59
C PRO A 476 30.15 20.96 39.84
N SER A 477 29.68 20.77 38.61
CA SER A 477 30.17 21.41 37.37
C SER A 477 29.17 21.36 36.20
N ARG A 478 29.28 22.36 35.31
CA ARG A 478 28.46 22.54 34.11
C ARG A 478 28.96 21.68 32.95
N ASN A 479 28.04 21.28 32.06
CA ASN A 479 28.00 21.84 30.69
C ASN A 479 26.73 21.36 29.97
N GLY A 480 25.85 22.30 29.59
CA GLY A 480 24.76 22.07 28.66
C GLY A 480 25.19 22.46 27.24
N ILE A 481 24.71 21.73 26.24
CA ILE A 481 24.81 22.10 24.81
C ILE A 481 23.44 21.89 24.17
N SER A 482 23.05 22.83 23.32
CA SER A 482 21.73 22.94 22.69
C SER A 482 21.53 22.00 21.49
N LEU A 483 20.27 21.75 21.17
CA LEU A 483 19.83 21.29 19.85
C LEU A 483 19.94 22.44 18.84
N GLU A 484 20.58 22.19 17.70
CA GLU A 484 20.05 22.40 16.33
C GLU A 484 21.19 22.25 15.30
N GLY A 485 20.87 21.72 14.11
CA GLY A 485 21.89 21.34 13.14
C GLY A 485 21.33 21.00 11.76
N ASN A 486 20.80 22.01 11.07
CA ASN A 486 20.42 21.93 9.66
C ASN A 486 21.53 21.29 8.80
N ARG A 487 21.18 20.29 7.97
CA ARG A 487 22.00 19.89 6.82
C ARG A 487 21.32 20.28 5.51
N ALA A 488 21.56 21.53 5.12
CA ALA A 488 21.38 21.95 3.74
C ALA A 488 22.40 21.23 2.82
N PHE A 489 22.00 20.97 1.57
CA PHE A 489 22.88 20.40 0.55
C PHE A 489 23.88 21.46 0.04
N CYS A 490 25.17 21.26 0.27
CA CYS A 490 26.23 22.01 -0.42
C CYS A 490 26.81 21.18 -1.57
N ARG A 491 26.58 21.67 -2.79
CA ARG A 491 27.06 21.12 -4.06
C ARG A 491 28.52 21.55 -4.28
N TRP A 492 29.47 20.63 -4.28
CA TRP A 492 30.87 20.91 -4.63
C TRP A 492 31.16 20.54 -6.08
N THR A 493 31.41 21.55 -6.90
CA THR A 493 32.09 21.43 -8.20
C THR A 493 33.57 21.72 -8.00
N LEU A 494 34.44 20.79 -8.43
CA LEU A 494 35.90 20.98 -8.45
C LEU A 494 36.43 20.77 -9.87
N THR A 495 37.03 21.82 -10.42
CA THR A 495 37.65 21.91 -11.75
C THR A 495 39.15 22.17 -11.59
N GLY A 496 40.02 21.33 -12.17
CA GLY A 496 41.47 21.58 -12.36
C GLY A 496 42.31 21.83 -11.08
N THR A 497 43.61 21.57 -11.02
CA THR A 497 44.60 21.09 -11.99
C THR A 497 45.79 20.48 -11.20
N SER A 498 46.74 19.84 -11.89
CA SER A 498 47.79 19.01 -11.29
C SER A 498 48.98 19.77 -10.66
N ARG A 499 49.63 19.15 -9.65
CA ARG A 499 51.10 18.94 -9.55
C ARG A 499 51.48 17.96 -8.41
N SER A 500 52.69 17.40 -8.51
CA SER A 500 53.29 16.30 -7.72
C SER A 500 54.01 16.79 -6.43
N CYS A 501 54.66 16.01 -5.53
CA CYS A 501 55.22 14.64 -5.57
C CYS A 501 55.64 14.14 -4.16
N ARG A 502 55.57 12.81 -3.85
CA ARG A 502 56.39 11.98 -2.88
C ARG A 502 56.54 12.42 -1.40
N SER A 503 56.89 11.56 -0.40
CA SER A 503 56.81 10.10 -0.16
C SER A 503 57.32 9.78 1.27
N LEU A 504 56.77 8.77 1.97
CA LEU A 504 57.36 7.93 3.07
C LEU A 504 56.20 7.11 3.71
N GLU A 505 55.95 5.87 3.33
CA GLU A 505 56.52 4.60 3.86
C GLU A 505 55.84 4.02 5.12
N SER A 506 54.94 3.05 4.91
CA SER A 506 54.93 1.71 5.57
C SER A 506 53.74 0.85 5.08
N ARG A 507 53.93 -0.47 4.99
CA ARG A 507 53.05 -1.52 4.38
C ARG A 507 53.56 -2.91 4.86
N PRO A 508 52.89 -4.05 4.58
CA PRO A 508 51.47 -4.43 4.65
C PRO A 508 51.35 -5.70 5.58
N PRO A 509 50.49 -6.76 5.41
CA PRO A 509 49.96 -7.45 4.21
C PRO A 509 48.41 -7.38 4.08
N ALA A 510 47.72 -7.51 2.93
CA ALA A 510 47.95 -8.08 1.58
C ALA A 510 47.44 -9.52 1.35
N TYR A 511 46.22 -9.65 0.81
CA TYR A 511 45.73 -10.65 -0.18
C TYR A 511 44.57 -9.98 -0.94
N GLU A 512 44.80 -9.31 -2.07
CA GLU A 512 44.79 -9.84 -3.45
C GLU A 512 43.50 -10.58 -3.85
N CYS A 513 42.72 -9.98 -4.75
CA CYS A 513 41.88 -10.72 -5.69
C CYS A 513 41.88 -9.99 -7.05
N ARG A 514 42.16 -10.72 -8.13
CA ARG A 514 42.54 -10.15 -9.43
C ARG A 514 41.33 -9.78 -10.28
N VAL A 515 41.48 -8.74 -11.10
CA VAL A 515 40.65 -8.55 -12.30
C VAL A 515 41.24 -9.40 -13.43
N ALA A 516 40.47 -10.39 -13.90
CA ALA A 516 40.66 -10.98 -15.21
C ALA A 516 39.61 -10.41 -16.17
N SER A 517 40.05 -9.80 -17.26
CA SER A 517 39.15 -9.25 -18.29
C SER A 517 38.77 -10.32 -19.31
N ARG A 518 37.58 -10.18 -19.91
CA ARG A 518 37.31 -10.26 -21.37
C ARG A 518 35.82 -10.09 -21.65
N ASN A 519 35.49 -9.06 -22.43
CA ASN A 519 34.26 -8.88 -23.22
C ASN A 519 32.92 -9.38 -22.63
N ALA A 520 32.34 -8.60 -21.72
CA ALA A 520 30.89 -8.58 -21.51
C ALA A 520 30.35 -7.19 -21.86
N ALA A 521 29.75 -7.05 -23.04
CA ALA A 521 29.03 -5.82 -23.39
C ALA A 521 27.82 -5.69 -22.46
N ARG A 522 27.77 -4.62 -21.65
CA ARG A 522 26.60 -4.30 -20.82
C ARG A 522 25.44 -3.86 -21.72
N ALA A 523 24.67 -4.82 -22.21
CA ALA A 523 23.45 -4.58 -22.95
C ALA A 523 22.34 -4.10 -22.00
N SER A 524 22.19 -2.77 -21.86
CA SER A 524 21.05 -2.18 -21.19
C SER A 524 19.81 -2.32 -22.08
N VAL A 525 19.04 -3.39 -21.91
CA VAL A 525 17.75 -3.57 -22.60
C VAL A 525 16.73 -2.58 -22.02
N ARG A 526 16.62 -1.39 -22.62
CA ARG A 526 15.54 -0.46 -22.33
C ARG A 526 14.27 -0.96 -23.03
N VAL A 527 13.29 -1.42 -22.26
CA VAL A 527 11.97 -1.78 -22.78
C VAL A 527 11.16 -0.49 -22.91
N GLU A 528 11.28 0.17 -24.06
CA GLU A 528 10.42 1.30 -24.40
C GLU A 528 9.03 0.80 -24.80
N SER A 529 8.01 1.38 -24.17
CA SER A 529 6.61 1.19 -24.54
C SER A 529 6.39 1.86 -25.89
N ILE A 530 5.96 1.09 -26.90
CA ILE A 530 5.55 1.65 -28.19
C ILE A 530 4.15 2.27 -28.01
N ALA A 531 4.13 3.48 -27.44
CA ALA A 531 3.01 4.40 -27.62
C ALA A 531 3.19 5.09 -28.97
N GLY A 532 2.22 4.91 -29.88
CA GLY A 532 2.27 5.53 -31.20
C GLY A 532 2.18 7.06 -31.08
N SER A 533 3.27 7.75 -31.40
CA SER A 533 3.33 9.21 -31.50
C SER A 533 2.59 9.68 -32.77
N GLY A 534 1.35 10.14 -32.59
CA GLY A 534 0.67 10.94 -33.61
C GLY A 534 1.13 12.39 -33.52
N ASP A 535 2.18 12.75 -34.26
CA ASP A 535 2.61 14.15 -34.38
C ASP A 535 1.77 14.90 -35.43
N SER A 536 1.31 16.09 -35.04
CA SER A 536 0.59 17.03 -35.91
C SER A 536 1.38 18.33 -36.03
N ALA A 537 1.85 18.66 -37.24
CA ALA A 537 2.39 19.98 -37.54
C ALA A 537 2.09 20.41 -39.00
N PHE A 538 1.66 21.65 -39.16
CA PHE A 538 1.60 22.40 -40.43
C PHE A 538 3.03 22.59 -40.99
N GLY A 539 3.30 22.80 -42.29
CA GLY A 539 2.45 22.87 -43.49
C GLY A 539 3.18 23.51 -44.69
N THR A 540 2.47 23.75 -45.80
CA THR A 540 2.80 24.54 -47.02
C THR A 540 3.61 23.92 -48.18
N ARG A 541 2.97 23.96 -49.39
CA ARG A 541 3.49 23.99 -50.80
C ARG A 541 4.40 22.81 -51.24
N SER A 542 4.42 22.28 -52.47
CA SER A 542 3.69 22.43 -53.76
C SER A 542 4.21 21.25 -54.65
N GLY A 543 3.56 20.62 -55.62
CA GLY A 543 2.30 20.78 -56.37
C GLY A 543 2.33 19.83 -57.60
N ILE A 544 1.32 19.91 -58.48
CA ILE A 544 1.22 19.36 -59.86
C ILE A 544 0.84 17.86 -60.05
N SER A 545 -0.24 17.70 -60.86
CA SER A 545 -0.78 16.51 -61.57
C SER A 545 -1.17 15.24 -60.77
N GLY A 546 -2.23 14.50 -61.11
CA GLY A 546 -3.28 14.73 -62.13
C GLY A 546 -4.28 13.56 -62.19
N SER A 547 -5.38 13.75 -62.95
CA SER A 547 -6.46 12.78 -63.24
C SER A 547 -7.52 12.50 -62.13
N ALA A 548 -8.77 12.46 -62.61
CA ALA A 548 -9.99 12.01 -61.93
C ALA A 548 -10.75 11.12 -62.96
N PRO A 549 -12.01 10.68 -62.78
CA PRO A 549 -12.85 10.58 -61.58
C PRO A 549 -13.48 9.17 -61.41
N ARG A 550 -14.27 8.93 -60.34
CA ARG A 550 -15.62 8.31 -60.42
C ARG A 550 -16.32 8.23 -59.06
N THR A 551 -17.57 8.72 -59.01
CA THR A 551 -18.54 8.43 -57.95
C THR A 551 -19.36 7.18 -58.30
N PRO A 552 -20.09 6.57 -57.35
CA PRO A 552 -21.55 6.77 -57.40
C PRO A 552 -22.31 6.87 -56.06
N ARG A 553 -23.26 7.80 -56.05
CA ARG A 553 -24.63 7.80 -55.47
C ARG A 553 -24.97 7.08 -54.14
N ARG A 554 -25.56 7.88 -53.22
CA ARG A 554 -26.44 7.46 -52.10
C ARG A 554 -27.82 6.98 -52.57
N ARG A 555 -28.50 6.14 -51.77
CA ARG A 555 -29.92 6.32 -51.34
C ARG A 555 -30.22 5.53 -50.03
N PRO A 556 -31.29 5.85 -49.28
CA PRO A 556 -31.41 5.53 -47.84
C PRO A 556 -32.29 4.32 -47.49
N LEU A 557 -32.16 3.83 -46.24
CA LEU A 557 -33.01 2.79 -45.64
C LEU A 557 -34.21 3.38 -44.88
N ARG A 558 -35.35 2.67 -44.95
CA ARG A 558 -36.62 2.97 -44.25
C ARG A 558 -36.72 2.26 -42.89
N ARG A 559 -37.68 2.71 -42.06
CA ARG A 559 -38.05 2.14 -40.75
C ARG A 559 -38.95 0.90 -40.86
N ALA A 560 -38.76 -0.04 -39.91
CA ALA A 560 -39.80 -0.81 -39.16
C ALA A 560 -40.79 -1.73 -39.95
N PRO A 561 -41.61 -2.61 -39.31
CA PRO A 561 -41.76 -2.87 -37.86
C PRO A 561 -41.75 -4.36 -37.42
N ALA A 562 -41.54 -4.58 -36.11
CA ALA A 562 -42.27 -5.50 -35.21
C ALA A 562 -41.61 -5.45 -33.82
#